data_AF-A0A8T3PLQ9-F1
#
_entry.id   AF-A0A8T3PLQ9-F1
#
_cell.length_a   1.000
_cell.length_b   1.000
_cell.length_c   1.000
_cell.angle_alpha   90.00
_cell.angle_beta   90.00
_cell.angle_gamma   90.00
#
_symmetry.space_group_name_H-M   'P 1'
#
loop_
_entity.id
_entity.type
_entity.pdbx_description
1 polymer ?
#
loop_
_entity_poly.entity_id
_entity_poly.type
_entity_poly.pdbx_seq_one_letter_code
_entity_poly.pdbx_strand_id
1 'polypeptide(L)'
;MNSATGILKPKAERPDRARAIDTVRAGLARRYARERRFRFFGLLAVVASFVFVGLLFISIIATGYQAIWQTRIRLMVNLDPEVIDPEGKRDPAALSAADYGGLVKGALFEMFPEVTARADKRVLTDLVSSGAAFEVRQRVIEDPKLIGTQQAVWVTANDTVDMLM
;
A
#
# COMPACT_ATOMS: atom_id res chain seq x y z
N MET A 1 -109.61 -21.81 16.71
CA MET A 1 -108.84 -23.06 16.52
C MET A 1 -107.69 -22.80 15.56
N ASN A 2 -106.46 -23.09 16.04
CA ASN A 2 -105.18 -23.43 15.38
C ASN A 2 -104.84 -22.84 13.99
N SER A 3 -103.74 -22.08 13.85
CA SER A 3 -102.30 -22.47 13.88
C SER A 3 -101.77 -22.86 12.49
N ALA A 4 -100.83 -22.06 11.96
CA ALA A 4 -99.50 -22.51 11.56
C ALA A 4 -98.69 -21.34 10.99
N THR A 5 -97.66 -20.97 11.75
CA THR A 5 -96.58 -20.04 11.43
C THR A 5 -95.67 -20.63 10.36
N GLY A 6 -95.53 -19.97 9.21
CA GLY A 6 -94.51 -20.26 8.21
C GLY A 6 -93.38 -19.24 8.30
N ILE A 7 -92.32 -19.59 9.03
CA ILE A 7 -91.12 -18.76 9.23
C ILE A 7 -90.37 -18.60 7.90
N LEU A 8 -90.30 -17.37 7.39
CA LEU A 8 -89.38 -17.01 6.30
C LEU A 8 -87.93 -17.05 6.84
N LYS A 9 -87.11 -17.99 6.34
CA LYS A 9 -85.66 -17.98 6.59
C LYS A 9 -85.02 -16.76 5.92
N PRO A 10 -84.05 -16.08 6.57
CA PRO A 10 -83.37 -14.95 5.95
C PRO A 10 -82.48 -15.43 4.79
N LYS A 11 -82.55 -14.72 3.67
CA LYS A 11 -81.67 -14.90 2.51
C LYS A 11 -80.25 -14.53 2.93
N ALA A 12 -79.36 -15.51 2.97
CA ALA A 12 -77.95 -15.30 3.31
C ALA A 12 -77.34 -14.22 2.38
N GLU A 13 -76.94 -13.11 2.98
CA GLU A 13 -76.33 -11.98 2.32
C GLU A 13 -74.92 -12.40 1.86
N ARG A 14 -74.69 -12.42 0.54
CA ARG A 14 -73.39 -12.82 -0.02
C ARG A 14 -72.39 -11.70 0.29
N PRO A 15 -71.18 -12.02 0.79
CA PRO A 15 -70.20 -11.00 1.10
C PRO A 15 -69.87 -10.17 -0.16
N ASP A 16 -69.92 -8.86 -0.01
CA ASP A 16 -69.68 -7.86 -1.04
C ASP A 16 -68.28 -8.05 -1.66
N ARG A 17 -68.24 -8.56 -2.89
CA ARG A 17 -67.00 -8.92 -3.61
C ARG A 17 -66.05 -7.72 -3.76
N ALA A 18 -66.57 -6.50 -3.77
CA ALA A 18 -65.76 -5.29 -3.84
C ALA A 18 -64.82 -5.16 -2.61
N ARG A 19 -65.35 -5.41 -1.40
CA ARG A 19 -64.59 -5.33 -0.14
C ARG A 19 -63.50 -6.39 -0.03
N ALA A 20 -63.74 -7.57 -0.60
CA ALA A 20 -62.74 -8.64 -0.65
C ALA A 20 -61.54 -8.29 -1.55
N ILE A 21 -61.79 -7.66 -2.71
CA ILE A 21 -60.74 -7.22 -3.64
C ILE A 21 -59.89 -6.10 -3.04
N ASP A 22 -60.52 -5.15 -2.33
CA ASP A 22 -59.80 -4.03 -1.69
C ASP A 22 -58.90 -4.49 -0.53
N THR A 23 -59.36 -5.47 0.25
CA THR A 23 -58.56 -6.06 1.34
C THR A 23 -57.33 -6.80 0.80
N VAL A 24 -57.48 -7.50 -0.33
CA VAL A 24 -56.37 -8.18 -1.02
C VAL A 24 -55.40 -7.16 -1.62
N ARG A 25 -55.89 -6.08 -2.24
CA ARG A 25 -55.04 -4.97 -2.74
C ARG A 25 -54.22 -4.30 -1.64
N ALA A 26 -54.83 -4.04 -0.48
CA ALA A 26 -54.13 -3.48 0.68
C ALA A 26 -53.03 -4.42 1.20
N GLY A 27 -53.27 -5.73 1.16
CA GLY A 27 -52.26 -6.76 1.45
C GLY A 27 -51.10 -6.79 0.44
N LEU A 28 -51.39 -6.65 -0.85
CA LEU A 28 -50.38 -6.59 -1.91
C LEU A 28 -49.47 -5.37 -1.76
N ALA A 29 -50.03 -4.18 -1.52
CA ALA A 29 -49.26 -2.94 -1.36
C ALA A 29 -48.23 -3.02 -0.21
N ARG A 30 -48.62 -3.63 0.92
CA ARG A 30 -47.72 -3.87 2.07
C ARG A 30 -46.56 -4.81 1.74
N ARG A 31 -46.79 -5.82 0.90
CA ARG A 31 -45.75 -6.76 0.46
C ARG A 31 -44.77 -6.11 -0.51
N TYR A 32 -45.28 -5.36 -1.49
CA TYR A 32 -44.45 -4.59 -2.43
C TYR A 32 -43.56 -3.57 -1.71
N ALA A 33 -44.05 -2.92 -0.65
CA ALA A 33 -43.26 -1.97 0.13
C ALA A 33 -42.11 -2.61 0.92
N ARG A 34 -42.26 -3.87 1.36
CA ARG A 34 -41.18 -4.62 2.02
C ARG A 34 -40.15 -5.10 1.00
N GLU A 35 -40.62 -5.60 -0.14
CA GLU A 35 -39.77 -6.07 -1.24
C GLU A 35 -38.93 -4.95 -1.85
N ARG A 36 -39.51 -3.75 -2.02
CA ARG A 36 -38.79 -2.57 -2.52
C ARG A 36 -37.69 -2.10 -1.57
N ARG A 37 -37.93 -2.16 -0.25
CA ARG A 37 -36.91 -1.84 0.76
C ARG A 37 -35.79 -2.87 0.79
N PHE A 38 -36.11 -4.16 0.74
CA PHE A 38 -35.11 -5.22 0.70
C PHE A 38 -34.20 -5.10 -0.54
N ARG A 39 -34.79 -4.87 -1.72
CA ARG A 39 -34.04 -4.63 -2.96
C ARG A 39 -33.19 -3.37 -2.89
N PHE A 40 -33.72 -2.29 -2.30
CA PHE A 40 -32.98 -1.05 -2.12
C PHE A 40 -31.75 -1.25 -1.23
N PHE A 41 -31.89 -1.88 -0.06
CA PHE A 41 -30.76 -2.16 0.82
C PHE A 41 -29.73 -3.09 0.17
N GLY A 42 -30.18 -4.10 -0.57
CA GLY A 42 -29.28 -4.99 -1.33
C GLY A 42 -28.49 -4.24 -2.41
N LEU A 43 -29.15 -3.39 -3.20
CA LEU A 43 -28.49 -2.54 -4.20
C LEU A 43 -27.49 -1.58 -3.55
N LEU A 44 -27.88 -0.96 -2.43
CA LEU A 44 -27.03 -0.02 -1.70
C LEU A 44 -25.76 -0.72 -1.16
N ALA A 45 -25.90 -1.95 -0.65
CA ALA A 45 -24.76 -2.76 -0.22
C ALA A 45 -23.78 -3.05 -1.37
N VAL A 46 -24.29 -3.46 -2.54
CA VAL A 46 -23.46 -3.71 -3.73
C VAL A 46 -22.73 -2.45 -4.19
N VAL A 47 -23.44 -1.32 -4.27
CA VAL A 47 -22.84 -0.02 -4.63
C VAL A 47 -21.77 0.40 -3.62
N ALA A 48 -22.06 0.25 -2.31
CA ALA A 48 -21.09 0.56 -1.26
C ALA A 48 -19.82 -0.31 -1.36
N SER A 49 -19.94 -1.59 -1.71
CA SER A 49 -18.78 -2.45 -1.97
C SER A 49 -17.93 -1.94 -3.12
N PHE A 50 -18.53 -1.56 -4.25
CA PHE A 50 -17.78 -1.00 -5.38
C PHE A 50 -17.11 0.34 -5.04
N VAL A 51 -17.77 1.19 -4.26
CA VAL A 51 -17.17 2.45 -3.78
C VAL A 51 -15.94 2.16 -2.91
N PHE A 52 -16.05 1.23 -1.97
CA PHE A 52 -14.93 0.88 -1.09
C PHE A 52 -13.73 0.31 -1.87
N VAL A 53 -14.00 -0.55 -2.86
CA VAL A 53 -12.97 -1.06 -3.77
C VAL A 53 -12.32 0.08 -4.55
N GLY A 54 -13.10 1.02 -5.08
CA GLY A 54 -12.58 2.19 -5.77
C GLY A 54 -11.69 3.06 -4.88
N LEU A 55 -12.12 3.33 -3.64
CA LEU A 55 -11.31 4.07 -2.66
C LEU A 55 -10.01 3.35 -2.33
N LEU A 56 -10.04 2.03 -2.20
CA LEU A 56 -8.84 1.23 -1.97
C LEU A 56 -7.85 1.35 -3.14
N PHE A 57 -8.32 1.24 -4.39
CA PHE A 57 -7.46 1.45 -5.56
C PHE A 57 -6.88 2.85 -5.63
N ILE A 58 -7.70 3.89 -5.39
CA ILE A 58 -7.23 5.27 -5.33
C ILE A 58 -6.15 5.42 -4.25
N SER A 59 -6.37 4.84 -3.07
CA SER A 59 -5.39 4.84 -1.99
C SER A 59 -4.09 4.18 -2.43
N ILE A 60 -4.14 2.99 -3.02
CA ILE A 60 -2.96 2.27 -3.50
C ILE A 60 -2.21 3.07 -4.56
N ILE A 61 -2.89 3.71 -5.51
CA ILE A 61 -2.24 4.49 -6.55
C ILE A 61 -1.63 5.77 -5.97
N ALA A 62 -2.36 6.46 -5.10
CA ALA A 62 -1.89 7.69 -4.45
C ALA A 62 -0.66 7.44 -3.58
N THR A 63 -0.67 6.38 -2.75
CA THR A 63 0.49 6.02 -1.90
C THR A 63 1.57 5.29 -2.68
N GLY A 64 1.20 4.51 -3.69
CA GLY A 64 2.12 3.70 -4.49
C GLY A 64 2.94 4.52 -5.48
N TYR A 65 2.46 5.70 -5.90
CA TYR A 65 3.24 6.60 -6.75
C TYR A 65 4.55 7.00 -6.07
N GLN A 66 4.55 7.27 -4.75
CA GLN A 66 5.76 7.62 -3.99
C GLN A 66 6.77 6.46 -3.92
N ALA A 67 6.30 5.21 -3.79
CA ALA A 67 7.16 4.02 -3.70
C ALA A 67 7.99 3.74 -4.98
N ILE A 68 7.60 4.29 -6.12
CA ILE A 68 8.34 4.16 -7.39
C ILE A 68 9.48 5.20 -7.46
N TRP A 69 9.37 6.33 -6.75
CA TRP A 69 10.41 7.35 -6.69
C TRP A 69 11.43 7.04 -5.60
N GLN A 70 12.20 5.96 -5.81
CA GLN A 70 13.37 5.72 -4.98
C GLN A 70 14.42 6.81 -5.27
N THR A 71 14.63 7.73 -4.33
CA THR A 71 15.67 8.76 -4.46
C THR A 71 17.03 8.08 -4.43
N ARG A 72 17.70 8.03 -5.58
CA ARG A 72 19.06 7.49 -5.71
C ARG A 72 20.04 8.65 -5.75
N ILE A 73 20.95 8.67 -4.78
CA ILE A 73 22.05 9.62 -4.75
C ILE A 73 23.21 8.99 -5.51
N ARG A 74 23.74 9.70 -6.50
CA ARG A 74 24.96 9.26 -7.20
C ARG A 74 26.17 9.67 -6.37
N LEU A 75 26.79 8.70 -5.72
CA LEU A 75 27.99 8.91 -4.90
C LEU A 75 29.23 8.48 -5.66
N MET A 76 30.26 9.33 -5.68
CA MET A 76 31.56 8.99 -6.25
C MET A 76 32.40 8.32 -5.17
N VAL A 77 32.51 7.00 -5.21
CA VAL A 77 33.26 6.24 -4.21
C VAL A 77 34.66 5.95 -4.76
N ASN A 78 35.68 6.37 -4.02
CA ASN A 78 37.05 6.00 -4.32
C ASN A 78 37.35 4.59 -3.77
N LEU A 79 37.68 3.65 -4.64
CA LEU A 79 37.96 2.26 -4.27
C LEU A 79 39.44 2.10 -3.93
N ASP A 80 39.86 2.62 -2.77
CA ASP A 80 41.26 2.61 -2.37
C ASP A 80 41.82 1.17 -2.23
N PRO A 81 42.88 0.80 -2.98
CA PRO A 81 43.51 -0.52 -2.86
C PRO A 81 44.03 -0.83 -1.46
N GLU A 82 44.48 0.18 -0.71
CA GLU A 82 45.02 -0.04 0.64
C GLU A 82 43.94 -0.46 1.64
N VAL A 83 42.69 -0.06 1.40
CA VAL A 83 41.54 -0.40 2.24
C VAL A 83 40.89 -1.72 1.82
N ILE A 84 40.90 -2.02 0.52
CA ILE A 84 40.20 -3.17 -0.06
C ILE A 84 41.08 -4.43 -0.12
N ASP A 85 42.34 -4.28 -0.55
CA ASP A 85 43.26 -5.39 -0.79
C ASP A 85 44.72 -4.92 -0.60
N PRO A 86 45.15 -4.63 0.63
CA PRO A 86 46.51 -4.15 0.92
C PRO A 86 47.61 -5.14 0.51
N GLU A 87 47.28 -6.43 0.38
CA GLU A 87 48.20 -7.47 -0.06
C GLU A 87 48.18 -7.69 -1.59
N GLY A 88 47.24 -7.08 -2.31
CA GLY A 88 47.08 -7.19 -3.76
C GLY A 88 46.75 -8.60 -4.27
N LYS A 89 46.31 -9.49 -3.37
CA LYS A 89 46.11 -10.92 -3.67
C LYS A 89 44.77 -11.22 -4.33
N ARG A 90 43.83 -10.26 -4.30
CA ARG A 90 42.46 -10.35 -4.82
C ARG A 90 41.75 -11.64 -4.41
N ASP A 91 42.00 -12.07 -3.18
CA ASP A 91 41.35 -13.25 -2.61
C ASP A 91 39.86 -12.92 -2.34
N PRO A 92 38.91 -13.71 -2.86
CA PRO A 92 37.48 -13.51 -2.61
C PRO A 92 37.11 -13.39 -1.12
N ALA A 93 37.83 -14.08 -0.23
CA ALA A 93 37.62 -14.01 1.22
C ALA A 93 38.07 -12.66 1.79
N ALA A 94 39.23 -12.15 1.37
CA ALA A 94 39.78 -10.87 1.78
C ALA A 94 38.96 -9.70 1.23
N LEU A 95 38.62 -9.75 -0.07
CA LEU A 95 37.75 -8.77 -0.73
C LEU A 95 36.38 -8.72 -0.06
N SER A 96 35.88 -9.83 0.47
CA SER A 96 34.59 -9.83 1.17
C SER A 96 34.62 -9.15 2.53
N ALA A 97 35.77 -9.11 3.20
CA ALA A 97 35.95 -8.61 4.56
C ALA A 97 36.39 -7.14 4.65
N ALA A 98 36.69 -6.50 3.51
CA ALA A 98 37.11 -5.11 3.45
C ALA A 98 36.04 -4.12 3.97
N ASP A 99 36.49 -2.95 4.45
CA ASP A 99 35.60 -1.91 4.99
C ASP A 99 34.99 -1.02 3.89
N TYR A 100 34.06 -1.58 3.13
CA TYR A 100 33.27 -0.82 2.15
C TYR A 100 32.40 0.25 2.79
N GLY A 101 32.03 0.08 4.07
CA GLY A 101 31.27 1.08 4.82
C GLY A 101 32.08 2.34 5.06
N GLY A 102 33.36 2.20 5.40
CA GLY A 102 34.33 3.28 5.53
C GLY A 102 34.51 4.06 4.22
N LEU A 103 34.63 3.37 3.09
CA LEU A 103 34.79 4.00 1.78
C LEU A 103 33.57 4.85 1.37
N VAL A 104 32.36 4.32 1.57
CA VAL A 104 31.11 5.05 1.29
C VAL A 104 30.98 6.28 2.20
N LYS A 105 31.32 6.16 3.48
CA LYS A 105 31.32 7.29 4.43
C LYS A 105 32.37 8.35 4.07
N GLY A 106 33.57 7.92 3.68
CA GLY A 106 34.63 8.80 3.20
C GLY A 106 34.16 9.63 2.01
N ALA A 107 33.60 8.97 0.99
CA ALA A 107 33.03 9.62 -0.18
C ALA A 107 31.90 10.61 0.16
N LEU A 108 31.05 10.30 1.15
CA LEU A 108 30.03 11.23 1.64
C LEU A 108 30.64 12.48 2.28
N PHE A 109 31.67 12.32 3.11
CA PHE A 109 32.34 13.45 3.76
C PHE A 109 33.14 14.31 2.78
N GLU A 110 33.68 13.71 1.71
CA GLU A 110 34.33 14.45 0.62
C GLU A 110 33.33 15.30 -0.19
N MET A 111 32.10 14.81 -0.36
CA MET A 111 31.06 15.52 -1.10
C MET A 111 30.42 16.66 -0.30
N PHE A 112 30.44 16.57 1.03
CA PHE A 112 29.90 17.59 1.96
C PHE A 112 30.98 18.08 2.96
N PRO A 113 32.06 18.73 2.49
CA PRO A 113 33.16 19.19 3.34
C PRO A 113 32.73 20.24 4.39
N GLU A 114 31.60 20.91 4.17
CA GLU A 114 30.99 21.87 5.09
C GLU A 114 30.45 21.22 6.38
N VAL A 115 30.21 19.91 6.37
CA VAL A 115 29.70 19.17 7.53
C VAL A 115 30.86 18.76 8.46
N THR A 116 31.19 19.64 9.41
CA THR A 116 32.32 19.43 10.34
C THR A 116 31.89 18.84 11.69
N ALA A 117 30.69 19.17 12.17
CA ALA A 117 30.21 18.74 13.48
C ALA A 117 29.91 17.24 13.52
N ARG A 118 30.29 16.58 14.63
CA ARG A 118 30.11 15.12 14.80
C ARG A 118 28.64 14.68 14.75
N ALA A 119 27.73 15.52 15.26
CA ALA A 119 26.30 15.26 15.21
C ALA A 119 25.80 15.24 13.76
N ASP A 120 26.18 16.24 12.98
CA ASP A 120 25.74 16.39 11.58
C ASP A 120 26.37 15.33 10.68
N LYS A 121 27.62 14.93 10.94
CA LYS A 121 28.25 13.79 10.26
C LYS A 121 27.48 12.49 10.47
N ARG A 122 26.90 12.28 11.66
CA ARG A 122 26.07 11.11 11.95
C ARG A 122 24.78 11.15 11.15
N VAL A 123 24.11 12.30 11.11
CA VAL A 123 22.91 12.51 10.28
C VAL A 123 23.23 12.26 8.81
N LEU A 124 24.36 12.77 8.30
CA LEU A 124 24.81 12.57 6.93
C LEU A 124 25.02 11.08 6.61
N THR A 125 25.65 10.33 7.51
CA THR A 125 25.79 8.88 7.32
C THR A 125 24.48 8.13 7.41
N ASP A 126 23.51 8.65 8.18
CA ASP A 126 22.16 8.08 8.29
C ASP A 126 21.32 8.39 7.02
N LEU A 127 21.70 9.34 6.16
CA LEU A 127 21.03 9.58 4.88
C LEU A 127 21.30 8.48 3.83
N VAL A 128 22.39 7.73 4.00
CA VAL A 128 22.76 6.65 3.10
C VAL A 128 22.38 5.32 3.71
N SER A 129 21.63 4.51 2.95
CA SER A 129 21.26 3.17 3.37
C SER A 129 22.51 2.32 3.67
N SER A 130 22.42 1.48 4.70
CA SER A 130 23.44 0.45 4.99
C SER A 130 23.63 -0.53 3.82
N GLY A 131 22.66 -0.62 2.91
CA GLY A 131 22.74 -1.36 1.66
C GLY A 131 23.81 -0.85 0.68
N ALA A 132 24.22 0.42 0.79
CA ALA A 132 25.21 1.04 -0.10
C ALA A 132 26.54 0.28 -0.11
N ALA A 133 27.03 -0.08 1.08
CA ALA A 133 28.28 -0.81 1.24
C ALA A 133 28.21 -2.20 0.60
N PHE A 134 27.04 -2.85 0.66
CA PHE A 134 26.81 -4.14 0.00
C PHE A 134 26.82 -4.02 -1.52
N GLU A 135 26.24 -2.97 -2.09
CA GLU A 135 26.29 -2.73 -3.53
C GLU A 135 27.72 -2.48 -4.03
N VAL A 136 28.51 -1.70 -3.30
CA VAL A 136 29.92 -1.46 -3.64
C VAL A 136 30.71 -2.76 -3.55
N ARG A 137 30.52 -3.52 -2.47
CA ARG A 137 31.17 -4.83 -2.27
C ARG A 137 30.86 -5.80 -3.41
N GLN A 138 29.60 -5.93 -3.81
CA GLN A 138 29.21 -6.82 -4.91
C GLN A 138 29.89 -6.40 -6.22
N ARG A 139 29.91 -5.11 -6.55
CA ARG A 139 30.61 -4.63 -7.76
C ARG A 139 32.10 -4.95 -7.75
N VAL A 140 32.77 -4.80 -6.61
CA VAL A 140 34.20 -5.11 -6.47
C VAL A 140 34.48 -6.62 -6.53
N ILE A 141 33.59 -7.45 -5.98
CA ILE A 141 33.69 -8.91 -6.08
C ILE A 141 33.46 -9.39 -7.51
N GLU A 142 32.48 -8.81 -8.21
CA GLU A 142 32.16 -9.11 -9.61
C GLU A 142 33.28 -8.66 -10.56
N ASP A 143 33.84 -7.47 -10.32
CA ASP A 143 34.98 -6.94 -11.08
C ASP A 143 36.07 -6.35 -10.16
N PRO A 144 37.05 -7.18 -9.75
CA PRO A 144 38.19 -6.73 -8.93
C PRO A 144 39.12 -5.74 -9.64
N LYS A 145 38.94 -5.47 -10.94
CA LYS A 145 39.73 -4.46 -11.66
C LYS A 145 39.32 -3.04 -11.32
N LEU A 146 38.17 -2.86 -10.67
CA LEU A 146 37.68 -1.56 -10.23
C LEU A 146 38.47 -0.99 -9.04
N ILE A 147 39.23 -1.84 -8.33
CA ILE A 147 40.11 -1.43 -7.23
C ILE A 147 41.16 -0.45 -7.76
N GLY A 148 41.29 0.71 -7.11
CA GLY A 148 42.14 1.83 -7.54
C GLY A 148 41.45 2.84 -8.44
N THR A 149 40.14 2.70 -8.69
CA THR A 149 39.37 3.63 -9.52
C THR A 149 38.24 4.31 -8.74
N GLN A 150 37.83 5.48 -9.20
CA GLN A 150 36.64 6.16 -8.69
C GLN A 150 35.41 5.65 -9.44
N GLN A 151 34.44 5.09 -8.71
CA GLN A 151 33.23 4.52 -9.28
C GLN A 151 31.99 5.30 -8.85
N ALA A 152 31.11 5.57 -9.82
CA ALA A 152 29.82 6.18 -9.56
C ALA A 152 28.84 5.10 -9.07
N VAL A 153 28.59 5.08 -7.76
CA VAL A 153 27.67 4.14 -7.12
C VAL A 153 26.34 4.85 -6.90
N TRP A 154 25.27 4.27 -7.44
CA TRP A 154 23.92 4.70 -7.11
C TRP A 154 23.56 4.15 -5.75
N VAL A 155 23.45 5.03 -4.77
CA VAL A 155 23.11 4.65 -3.41
C VAL A 155 21.68 5.04 -3.13
N THR A 156 20.91 4.11 -2.57
CA THR A 156 19.54 4.39 -2.12
C THR A 156 19.60 5.30 -0.90
N ALA A 157 18.92 6.45 -0.98
CA ALA A 157 18.72 7.29 0.20
C ALA A 157 17.94 6.47 1.25
N ASN A 158 18.33 6.58 2.52
CA ASN A 158 17.70 5.87 3.61
C ASN A 158 16.20 6.22 3.71
N ASP A 159 15.37 5.24 4.06
CA ASP A 159 13.90 5.31 4.17
C ASP A 159 13.41 6.39 5.17
N THR A 160 14.32 7.00 5.94
CA THR A 160 14.00 8.08 6.89
C THR A 160 13.73 9.43 6.21
N VAL A 161 14.11 9.60 4.94
CA VAL A 161 13.79 10.84 4.19
C VAL A 161 12.30 10.89 3.80
N ASP A 162 11.60 9.75 3.79
CA ASP A 162 10.19 9.65 3.37
C ASP A 162 9.18 9.80 4.54
N MET A 163 9.67 10.05 5.77
CA MET A 163 8.81 10.22 6.96
C MET A 163 8.68 11.68 7.42
N LEU A 164 9.36 12.63 6.76
CA LEU A 164 9.41 14.05 7.15
C LEU A 164 8.83 15.03 6.12
N MET A 165 8.11 14.54 5.09
CA MET A 165 7.31 15.39 4.19
C MET A 165 5.82 15.12 4.30
#